data_AF-A0A2N8TPJ5-F1
#
_entry.id   AF-A0A2N8TPJ5-F1
#
_cell.length_a   1.000
_cell.length_b   1.000
_cell.length_c   1.000
_cell.angle_alpha   90.00
_cell.angle_beta   90.00
_cell.angle_gamma   90.00
#
_symmetry.space_group_name_H-M   'P 1'
#
loop_
_entity.id
_entity.type
_entity.pdbx_description
1 polymer ?
#
loop_
_entity_poly.entity_id
_entity_poly.type
_entity_poly.pdbx_seq_one_letter_code
_entity_poly.pdbx_strand_id
1 'polypeptide(L)'
;MSDEDHDLGPWEFIGRRGGDKATLVGGSVIADVPEARRAAEEARRELRFDFLDDRAVLELLRRRHVDEEDMFNAGFVHGVPLALVGFGAVLYWAGVAQYWETAAPRNAYLAVAVTVVVTQFFFFVRSAMSHWGDPVRQNLRARAARYRKIAHIARRGGADIPAHYPHYGPYPFAATFRPEVDDREQSDSKGADDHGHR
;
A
#
# COMPACT_ATOMS: atom_id res chain seq x y z
N MET A 1 -2.57 -13.09 -4.64
CA MET A 1 -2.06 -13.63 -3.37
C MET A 1 -0.61 -13.98 -3.60
N SER A 2 0.30 -13.26 -2.93
CA SER A 2 1.70 -13.66 -2.83
C SER A 2 1.80 -14.91 -1.95
N ASP A 3 2.85 -15.72 -2.12
CA ASP A 3 3.04 -16.97 -1.34
C ASP A 3 3.07 -16.74 0.18
N GLU A 4 3.34 -15.51 0.66
CA GLU A 4 3.35 -15.16 2.08
C GLU A 4 1.95 -15.17 2.73
N ASP A 5 0.89 -14.88 1.96
CA ASP A 5 -0.50 -14.90 2.45
C ASP A 5 -0.99 -16.34 2.73
N HIS A 6 -0.38 -17.34 2.08
CA HIS A 6 -0.69 -18.76 2.29
C HIS A 6 -0.15 -19.32 3.62
N ASP A 7 0.79 -18.61 4.24
CA ASP A 7 1.51 -19.05 5.43
C ASP A 7 1.03 -18.35 6.73
N LEU A 8 0.01 -17.50 6.64
CA LEU A 8 -0.55 -16.80 7.80
C LEU A 8 -1.55 -17.66 8.57
N GLY A 9 -1.35 -17.78 9.88
CA GLY A 9 -2.34 -18.36 10.77
C GLY A 9 -3.67 -17.60 10.75
N PRO A 10 -4.76 -18.21 11.26
CA PRO A 10 -6.12 -17.66 11.17
C PRO A 10 -6.32 -16.30 11.86
N TRP A 11 -5.39 -15.88 12.72
CA TRP A 11 -5.41 -14.61 13.44
C TRP A 11 -4.17 -13.76 13.18
N GLU A 12 -3.37 -14.12 12.18
CA GLU A 12 -2.09 -13.48 11.90
C GLU A 12 -2.17 -12.57 10.68
N PHE A 13 -1.37 -11.51 10.74
CA PHE A 13 -1.15 -10.56 9.66
C PHE A 13 0.30 -10.07 9.67
N ILE A 14 0.75 -9.52 8.55
CA ILE A 14 2.04 -8.84 8.45
C ILE A 14 1.76 -7.34 8.41
N GLY A 15 2.26 -6.60 9.40
CA GLY A 15 1.95 -5.18 9.49
C GLY A 15 2.76 -4.29 8.53
N ARG A 16 4.00 -4.69 8.22
CA ARG A 16 4.94 -3.96 7.36
C ARG A 16 5.63 -4.96 6.45
N ARG A 17 5.87 -4.57 5.20
CA ARG A 17 6.59 -5.42 4.24
C ARG A 17 7.96 -5.87 4.79
N GLY A 18 8.23 -7.17 4.73
CA GLY A 18 9.44 -7.80 5.28
C GLY A 18 9.53 -7.77 6.81
N GLY A 19 8.43 -7.48 7.51
CA GLY A 19 8.34 -7.54 8.97
C GLY A 19 7.81 -8.89 9.47
N ASP A 20 7.88 -9.08 10.79
CA ASP A 20 7.41 -10.31 11.44
C ASP A 20 5.87 -10.43 11.39
N LYS A 21 5.40 -11.69 11.45
CA LYS A 21 3.99 -12.00 11.67
C LYS A 21 3.54 -11.46 13.03
N ALA A 22 2.39 -10.83 13.06
CA ALA A 22 1.76 -10.33 14.26
C ALA A 22 0.38 -10.97 14.45
N THR A 23 0.03 -11.28 15.69
CA THR A 23 -1.31 -11.72 16.05
C THR A 23 -2.23 -10.52 16.20
N LEU A 24 -3.46 -10.64 15.68
CA LEU A 24 -4.52 -9.66 15.86
C LEU A 24 -4.82 -9.47 17.35
N VAL A 25 -4.89 -8.21 17.79
CA VAL A 25 -5.48 -7.86 19.09
C VAL A 25 -7.00 -7.86 18.93
N GLY A 26 -7.68 -8.68 19.72
CA GLY A 26 -9.14 -8.79 19.71
C GLY A 26 -9.83 -7.46 20.01
N GLY A 27 -10.94 -7.21 19.33
CA GLY A 27 -11.78 -6.04 19.45
C GLY A 27 -12.37 -5.91 20.84
N SER A 28 -12.55 -7.01 21.57
CA SER A 28 -12.92 -6.99 22.99
C SER A 28 -11.88 -6.26 23.84
N VAL A 29 -10.59 -6.55 23.66
CA VAL A 29 -9.48 -5.88 24.38
C VAL A 29 -9.46 -4.38 24.09
N ILE A 30 -9.80 -3.98 22.86
CA ILE A 30 -9.92 -2.57 22.49
C ILE A 30 -11.20 -1.95 23.11
N ALA A 31 -12.31 -2.68 23.11
CA ALA A 31 -13.61 -2.22 23.59
C ALA A 31 -13.68 -2.07 25.11
N ASP A 32 -12.84 -2.80 25.84
CA ASP A 32 -12.71 -2.72 27.30
C ASP A 32 -12.23 -1.33 27.77
N VAL A 33 -11.60 -0.56 26.87
CA VAL A 33 -11.24 0.85 27.12
C VAL A 33 -12.36 1.76 26.59
N PRO A 34 -13.14 2.45 27.46
CA PRO A 34 -14.30 3.22 27.03
C PRO A 34 -13.99 4.34 26.03
N GLU A 35 -12.80 4.94 26.12
CA GLU A 35 -12.35 5.95 25.17
C GLU A 35 -12.10 5.37 23.78
N ALA A 36 -11.48 4.19 23.71
CA ALA A 36 -11.20 3.52 22.44
C ALA A 36 -12.49 2.99 21.81
N ARG A 37 -13.40 2.44 22.62
CA ARG A 37 -14.73 2.02 22.17
C ARG A 37 -15.51 3.18 21.54
N ARG A 38 -15.60 4.34 22.21
CA ARG A 38 -16.27 5.52 21.65
C ARG A 38 -15.62 5.98 20.35
N ALA A 39 -14.29 6.00 20.29
CA ALA A 39 -13.57 6.36 19.07
C ALA A 39 -13.83 5.38 17.93
N ALA A 40 -13.95 4.08 18.22
CA ALA A 40 -14.31 3.05 17.26
C ALA A 40 -15.76 3.22 16.74
N GLU A 41 -16.71 3.49 17.63
CA GLU A 41 -18.12 3.72 17.27
C GLU A 41 -18.32 5.00 16.44
N GLU A 42 -17.58 6.07 16.75
CA GLU A 42 -17.56 7.29 15.94
C GLU A 42 -16.96 7.04 14.56
N ALA A 43 -15.77 6.41 14.53
CA ALA A 43 -15.10 6.05 13.29
C ALA A 43 -15.93 5.10 12.42
N ARG A 44 -16.72 4.21 13.02
CA ARG A 44 -17.62 3.30 12.30
C ARG A 44 -18.64 4.05 11.47
N ARG A 45 -19.19 5.14 12.01
CA ARG A 45 -20.14 6.00 11.27
C ARG A 45 -19.44 6.78 10.16
N GLU A 46 -18.26 7.31 10.44
CA GLU A 46 -17.46 8.10 9.47
C GLU A 46 -16.97 7.27 8.29
N LEU A 47 -16.45 6.06 8.55
CA LEU A 47 -15.71 5.25 7.58
C LEU A 47 -16.46 3.99 7.13
N ARG A 48 -17.70 3.83 7.60
CA ARG A 48 -18.60 2.69 7.32
C ARG A 48 -17.91 1.34 7.53
N PHE A 49 -17.18 1.20 8.64
CA PHE A 49 -16.36 0.02 8.94
C PHE A 49 -16.42 -0.32 10.42
N ASP A 50 -16.62 -1.59 10.76
CA ASP A 50 -16.66 -2.03 12.15
C ASP A 50 -15.24 -2.32 12.68
N PHE A 51 -14.70 -1.40 13.47
CA PHE A 51 -13.36 -1.51 14.04
C PHE A 51 -13.26 -2.47 15.23
N LEU A 52 -14.39 -3.01 15.70
CA LEU A 52 -14.45 -3.98 16.80
C LEU A 52 -14.81 -5.39 16.31
N ASP A 53 -15.07 -5.57 15.02
CA ASP A 53 -15.21 -6.89 14.39
C ASP A 53 -13.82 -7.41 13.99
N ASP A 54 -13.37 -8.44 14.71
CA ASP A 54 -12.06 -9.03 14.51
C ASP A 54 -11.82 -9.54 13.08
N ARG A 55 -12.85 -10.10 12.44
CA ARG A 55 -12.71 -10.64 11.08
C ARG A 55 -12.55 -9.51 10.08
N ALA A 56 -13.37 -8.47 10.22
CA ALA A 56 -13.28 -7.29 9.36
C ALA A 56 -11.91 -6.61 9.50
N VAL A 57 -11.42 -6.46 10.73
CA VAL A 57 -10.11 -5.86 11.01
C VAL A 57 -8.96 -6.73 10.50
N LEU A 58 -9.03 -8.05 10.68
CA LEU A 58 -8.00 -8.95 10.17
C LEU A 58 -7.89 -8.86 8.65
N GLU A 59 -9.03 -8.90 7.95
CA GLU A 59 -9.08 -8.77 6.49
C GLU A 59 -8.55 -7.40 6.05
N LEU A 60 -8.92 -6.33 6.75
CA LEU A 60 -8.38 -4.99 6.53
C LEU A 60 -6.85 -4.98 6.61
N LEU A 61 -6.28 -5.61 7.64
CA LEU A 61 -4.83 -5.63 7.87
C LEU A 61 -4.09 -6.45 6.81
N ARG A 62 -4.65 -7.57 6.36
CA ARG A 62 -4.09 -8.40 5.27
C ARG A 62 -4.15 -7.70 3.93
N ARG A 63 -5.31 -7.17 3.53
CA ARG A 63 -5.43 -6.36 2.30
C ARG A 63 -4.49 -5.17 2.29
N ARG A 64 -4.28 -4.58 3.47
CA ARG A 64 -3.35 -3.47 3.65
C ARG A 64 -1.89 -3.89 3.45
N HIS A 65 -1.50 -5.10 3.84
CA HIS A 65 -0.19 -5.65 3.51
C HIS A 65 -0.02 -5.79 2.00
N VAL A 66 -1.01 -6.38 1.32
CA VAL A 66 -1.03 -6.51 -0.15
C VAL A 66 -0.95 -5.14 -0.84
N ASP A 67 -1.64 -4.11 -0.35
CA ASP A 67 -1.53 -2.74 -0.87
C ASP A 67 -0.10 -2.17 -0.74
N GLU A 68 0.59 -2.47 0.36
CA GLU A 68 1.98 -2.05 0.57
C GLU A 68 2.94 -2.79 -0.38
N GLU A 69 2.74 -4.09 -0.61
CA GLU A 69 3.51 -4.87 -1.57
C GLU A 69 3.31 -4.36 -3.00
N ASP A 70 2.06 -4.17 -3.43
CA ASP A 70 1.71 -3.64 -4.75
C ASP A 70 2.35 -2.28 -5.00
N MET A 71 2.26 -1.37 -4.04
CA MET A 71 2.85 -0.04 -4.17
C MET A 71 4.37 -0.11 -4.27
N PHE A 72 5.00 -0.98 -3.47
CA PHE A 72 6.44 -1.18 -3.56
C PHE A 72 6.84 -1.76 -4.93
N ASN A 73 6.14 -2.78 -5.40
CA ASN A 73 6.39 -3.41 -6.68
C ASN A 73 6.22 -2.43 -7.84
N ALA A 74 5.18 -1.60 -7.82
CA ALA A 74 4.98 -0.53 -8.79
C ALA A 74 6.15 0.48 -8.78
N GLY A 75 6.60 0.88 -7.59
CA GLY A 75 7.78 1.74 -7.42
C GLY A 75 9.05 1.10 -7.96
N PHE A 76 9.26 -0.20 -7.72
CA PHE A 76 10.43 -0.95 -8.18
C PHE A 76 10.47 -1.11 -9.70
N VAL A 77 9.34 -1.50 -10.31
CA VAL A 77 9.21 -1.73 -11.77
C VAL A 77 9.56 -0.49 -12.57
N HIS A 78 9.23 0.70 -12.08
CA HIS A 78 9.55 1.96 -12.78
C HIS A 78 10.83 2.63 -12.28
N GLY A 79 11.14 2.51 -10.99
CA GLY A 79 12.29 3.14 -10.36
C GLY A 79 13.63 2.50 -10.76
N VAL A 80 13.69 1.17 -10.88
CA VAL A 80 14.93 0.47 -11.26
C VAL A 80 15.36 0.79 -12.68
N PRO A 81 14.50 0.71 -13.72
CA PRO A 81 14.87 1.12 -15.06
C PRO A 81 15.28 2.60 -15.13
N LEU A 82 14.60 3.49 -14.41
CA LEU A 82 14.94 4.91 -14.34
C LEU A 82 16.33 5.13 -13.72
N ALA A 83 16.64 4.42 -12.63
CA ALA A 83 17.96 4.49 -11.99
C ALA A 83 19.06 3.94 -12.89
N LEU A 84 18.84 2.80 -13.56
CA LEU A 84 19.82 2.20 -14.47
C LEU A 84 20.09 3.09 -15.69
N VAL A 85 19.03 3.62 -16.31
CA VAL A 85 19.17 4.53 -17.46
C VAL A 85 19.82 5.85 -17.02
N GLY A 86 19.39 6.44 -15.91
CA GLY A 86 19.98 7.67 -15.38
C GLY A 86 21.47 7.49 -15.07
N PHE A 87 21.83 6.38 -14.40
CA PHE A 87 23.22 6.06 -14.09
C PHE A 87 24.07 5.84 -15.36
N GLY A 88 23.56 5.05 -16.31
CA GLY A 88 24.22 4.82 -17.59
C GLY A 88 24.41 6.10 -18.39
N ALA A 89 23.39 6.97 -18.41
CA ALA A 89 23.45 8.25 -19.10
C ALA A 89 24.51 9.19 -18.49
N VAL A 90 24.62 9.23 -17.15
CA VAL A 90 25.63 10.01 -16.43
C VAL A 90 27.04 9.45 -16.68
N LEU A 91 27.24 8.13 -16.56
CA LEU A 91 28.54 7.51 -16.81
C LEU A 91 29.01 7.72 -18.24
N TYR A 92 28.12 7.55 -19.22
CA TYR A 92 28.45 7.78 -20.62
C TYR A 92 28.78 9.26 -20.88
N TRP A 93 28.03 10.18 -20.28
CA TRP A 93 28.31 11.61 -20.43
C TRP A 93 29.65 12.00 -19.79
N ALA A 94 29.94 11.51 -18.59
CA ALA A 94 31.18 11.77 -17.87
C ALA A 94 32.40 11.07 -18.49
N GLY A 95 32.21 9.90 -19.10
CA GLY A 95 33.30 9.08 -19.65
C GLY A 95 33.59 9.35 -21.12
N VAL A 96 32.56 9.51 -21.97
CA VAL A 96 32.69 9.44 -23.43
C VAL A 96 32.38 10.77 -24.11
N ALA A 97 31.36 11.49 -23.67
CA ALA A 97 30.91 12.70 -24.35
C ALA A 97 31.91 13.87 -24.27
N GLN A 98 32.85 13.84 -23.30
CA GLN A 98 33.95 14.80 -23.22
C GLN A 98 34.94 14.71 -24.40
N TYR A 99 34.97 13.57 -25.10
CA TYR A 99 35.85 13.33 -26.24
C TYR A 99 35.19 13.64 -27.59
N TRP A 100 33.97 14.19 -27.60
CA TRP A 100 33.26 14.49 -28.84
C TRP A 100 33.61 15.88 -29.37
N GLU A 101 34.31 15.92 -30.50
CA GLU A 101 34.80 17.17 -31.12
C GLU A 101 33.70 17.98 -31.83
N THR A 102 32.58 17.34 -32.23
CA THR A 102 31.50 17.99 -32.97
C THR A 102 30.22 18.14 -32.15
N ALA A 103 29.60 19.31 -32.24
CA ALA A 103 28.37 19.63 -31.49
C ALA A 103 27.16 18.79 -31.93
N ALA A 104 27.12 18.34 -33.18
CA ALA A 104 25.99 17.59 -33.74
C ALA A 104 25.73 16.23 -33.04
N PRO A 105 26.70 15.29 -32.94
CA PRO A 105 26.48 14.03 -32.23
C PRO A 105 26.15 14.29 -30.75
N ARG A 106 26.84 15.26 -30.11
CA ARG A 106 26.62 15.65 -28.71
C ARG A 106 25.18 16.06 -28.44
N ASN A 107 24.62 16.90 -29.30
CA ASN A 107 23.24 17.35 -29.18
C ASN A 107 22.25 16.21 -29.46
N ALA A 108 22.54 15.33 -30.42
CA ALA A 108 21.69 14.16 -30.70
C ALA A 108 21.63 13.19 -29.50
N TYR A 109 22.77 12.92 -28.86
CA TYR A 109 22.80 12.09 -27.65
C TYR A 109 22.02 12.74 -26.51
N LEU A 110 22.22 14.04 -26.24
CA LEU A 110 21.47 14.74 -25.20
C LEU A 110 19.97 14.69 -25.46
N ALA A 111 19.55 14.90 -26.71
CA ALA A 111 18.15 14.82 -27.09
C ALA A 111 17.57 13.45 -26.76
N VAL A 112 18.24 12.36 -27.17
CA VAL A 112 17.79 10.99 -26.86
C VAL A 112 17.77 10.73 -25.36
N ALA A 113 18.83 11.08 -24.63
CA ALA A 113 18.90 10.87 -23.19
C ALA A 113 17.79 11.61 -22.44
N VAL A 114 17.55 12.88 -22.78
CA VAL A 114 16.45 13.67 -22.22
C VAL A 114 15.10 13.03 -22.54
N THR A 115 14.86 12.61 -23.79
CA THR A 115 13.62 11.94 -24.16
C THR A 115 13.39 10.68 -23.32
N VAL A 116 14.40 9.82 -23.17
CA VAL A 116 14.26 8.58 -22.38
C VAL A 116 13.97 8.90 -20.91
N VAL A 117 14.70 9.84 -20.30
CA VAL A 117 14.47 10.23 -18.90
C VAL A 117 13.06 10.81 -18.71
N VAL A 118 12.62 11.69 -19.59
CA VAL A 118 11.27 12.29 -19.53
C VAL A 118 10.20 11.21 -19.68
N THR A 119 10.35 10.29 -20.63
CA THR A 119 9.40 9.18 -20.83
C THR A 119 9.34 8.27 -19.62
N GLN A 120 10.47 7.87 -19.05
CA GLN A 120 10.50 7.03 -17.85
C GLN A 120 9.91 7.76 -16.63
N PHE A 121 10.25 9.04 -16.44
CA PHE A 121 9.68 9.85 -15.37
C PHE A 121 8.16 9.98 -15.52
N PHE A 122 7.66 10.19 -16.74
CA PHE A 122 6.22 10.23 -17.01
C PHE A 122 5.52 8.92 -16.62
N PHE A 123 6.07 7.77 -17.01
CA PHE A 123 5.49 6.48 -16.63
C PHE A 123 5.56 6.21 -15.12
N PHE A 124 6.66 6.59 -14.47
CA PHE A 124 6.79 6.52 -13.01
C PHE A 124 5.71 7.34 -12.31
N VAL A 125 5.56 8.62 -12.68
CA VAL A 125 4.54 9.52 -12.10
C VAL A 125 3.13 9.00 -12.38
N ARG A 126 2.84 8.56 -13.61
CA ARG A 126 1.53 8.01 -13.97
C ARG A 126 1.18 6.77 -13.14
N SER A 127 2.14 5.87 -12.94
CA SER A 127 1.96 4.67 -12.12
C SER A 127 1.70 5.03 -10.66
N ALA A 128 2.54 5.91 -10.09
CA ALA A 128 2.34 6.42 -8.73
C ALA A 128 0.95 7.07 -8.55
N MET A 129 0.54 7.93 -9.49
CA MET A 129 -0.78 8.57 -9.46
C MET A 129 -1.93 7.56 -9.54
N SER A 130 -1.77 6.46 -10.29
CA SER A 130 -2.79 5.40 -10.36
C SER A 130 -2.97 4.70 -9.02
N HIS A 131 -1.86 4.34 -8.35
CA HIS A 131 -1.90 3.69 -7.03
C HIS A 131 -2.31 4.64 -5.89
N TRP A 132 -2.06 5.95 -6.04
CA TRP A 132 -2.45 6.95 -5.05
C TRP A 132 -3.88 7.44 -5.23
N GLY A 133 -4.33 7.58 -6.48
CA GLY A 133 -5.65 8.09 -6.83
C GLY A 133 -6.78 7.08 -6.74
N ASP A 134 -6.46 5.78 -6.61
CA ASP A 134 -7.45 4.72 -6.46
C ASP A 134 -8.25 4.92 -5.16
N PRO A 135 -9.56 5.23 -5.27
CA PRO A 135 -10.37 5.55 -4.12
C PRO A 135 -10.64 4.35 -3.20
N VAL A 136 -10.60 3.12 -3.72
CA VAL A 136 -10.71 1.90 -2.88
C VAL A 136 -9.49 1.78 -1.98
N ARG A 137 -8.30 1.97 -2.55
CA ARG A 137 -7.04 2.00 -1.78
C ARG A 137 -7.02 3.17 -0.80
N GLN A 138 -7.56 4.33 -1.15
CA GLN A 138 -7.70 5.46 -0.21
C GLN A 138 -8.62 5.10 0.98
N ASN A 139 -9.75 4.43 0.74
CA ASN A 139 -10.66 3.96 1.81
C ASN A 139 -9.98 2.94 2.73
N LEU A 140 -9.27 1.96 2.15
CA LEU A 140 -8.46 0.98 2.87
C LEU A 140 -7.44 1.67 3.79
N ARG A 141 -6.67 2.62 3.25
CA ARG A 141 -5.66 3.39 3.99
C ARG A 141 -6.29 4.25 5.09
N ALA A 142 -7.47 4.83 4.85
CA ALA A 142 -8.18 5.67 5.82
C ALA A 142 -8.63 4.84 7.03
N ARG A 143 -9.18 3.66 6.78
CA ARG A 143 -9.58 2.71 7.82
C ARG A 143 -8.38 2.20 8.59
N ALA A 144 -7.32 1.77 7.91
CA ALA A 144 -6.10 1.31 8.56
C ALA A 144 -5.53 2.41 9.47
N ALA A 145 -5.38 3.64 8.96
CA ALA A 145 -4.92 4.81 9.73
C ALA A 145 -5.77 5.05 10.98
N ARG A 146 -7.10 4.96 10.86
CA ARG A 146 -8.02 5.15 11.98
C ARG A 146 -7.93 4.00 12.99
N TYR A 147 -7.79 2.76 12.54
CA TYR A 147 -7.60 1.60 13.41
C TYR A 147 -6.35 1.74 14.29
N ARG A 148 -5.19 2.16 13.75
CA ARG A 148 -4.01 2.43 14.59
C ARG A 148 -4.24 3.53 15.60
N LYS A 149 -4.97 4.58 15.25
CA LYS A 149 -5.33 5.63 16.21
C LYS A 149 -6.15 5.04 17.36
N ILE A 150 -7.14 4.20 17.05
CA ILE A 150 -7.99 3.51 18.05
C ILE A 150 -7.15 2.58 18.93
N ALA A 151 -6.33 1.72 18.33
CA ALA A 151 -5.44 0.82 19.06
C ALA A 151 -4.47 1.58 19.98
N HIS A 152 -3.97 2.73 19.51
CA HIS A 152 -3.11 3.60 20.32
C HIS A 152 -3.87 4.27 21.48
N ILE A 153 -5.14 4.63 21.29
CA ILE A 153 -6.00 5.11 22.38
C ILE A 153 -6.22 3.99 23.40
N ALA A 154 -6.59 2.80 22.96
CA ALA A 154 -6.78 1.64 23.85
C ALA A 154 -5.52 1.34 24.67
N ARG A 155 -4.36 1.30 24.02
CA ARG A 155 -3.07 1.08 24.70
C ARG A 155 -2.78 2.16 25.74
N ARG A 156 -3.00 3.45 25.41
CA ARG A 156 -2.82 4.55 26.37
C ARG A 156 -3.81 4.46 27.54
N GLY A 157 -4.99 3.88 27.30
CA GLY A 157 -5.99 3.56 28.32
C GLY A 157 -5.70 2.30 29.13
N GLY A 158 -4.56 1.63 28.92
CA GLY A 158 -4.13 0.47 29.70
C GLY A 158 -4.51 -0.90 29.13
N ALA A 159 -5.06 -0.96 27.91
CA ALA A 159 -5.29 -2.24 27.24
C ALA A 159 -3.96 -2.97 26.94
N ASP A 160 -3.98 -4.30 27.03
CA ASP A 160 -2.84 -5.15 26.70
C ASP A 160 -2.60 -5.20 25.18
N ILE A 161 -1.89 -4.17 24.69
CA ILE A 161 -1.61 -3.95 23.28
C ILE A 161 -0.10 -3.75 23.10
N PRO A 162 0.56 -4.53 22.21
CA PRO A 162 2.00 -4.41 22.00
C PRO A 162 2.45 -2.99 21.59
N ALA A 163 3.65 -2.60 22.01
CA ALA A 163 4.12 -1.22 21.90
C ALA A 163 4.16 -0.67 20.46
N HIS A 164 4.33 -1.54 19.47
CA HIS A 164 4.40 -1.17 18.06
C HIS A 164 3.18 -1.61 17.26
N TYR A 165 2.05 -1.92 17.91
CA TYR A 165 0.84 -2.38 17.24
C TYR A 165 -0.06 -1.22 16.73
N PRO A 166 -0.73 -1.40 15.57
CA PRO A 166 -0.42 -2.37 14.53
C PRO A 166 0.88 -1.92 13.82
N HIS A 167 1.82 -2.82 13.61
CA HIS A 167 3.18 -2.43 13.18
C HIS A 167 3.23 -2.05 11.72
N TYR A 168 3.17 -0.76 11.38
CA TYR A 168 3.24 -0.34 9.98
C TYR A 168 3.89 1.02 9.76
N GLY A 169 4.49 1.19 8.57
CA GLY A 169 5.21 2.39 8.16
C GLY A 169 4.33 3.65 8.11
N PRO A 170 4.92 4.86 8.19
CA PRO A 170 4.17 6.10 8.00
C PRO A 170 3.51 6.12 6.61
N TYR A 171 2.26 6.59 6.52
CA TYR A 171 1.62 6.87 5.23
C TYR A 171 2.06 8.27 4.77
N PRO A 172 2.88 8.40 3.72
CA PRO A 172 3.34 9.71 3.28
C PRO A 172 2.29 10.49 2.48
N PHE A 173 1.12 9.93 2.20
CA PHE A 173 0.08 10.58 1.39
C PHE A 173 -1.34 10.30 1.90
N ALA A 174 -2.25 11.25 1.62
CA ALA A 174 -3.55 11.43 2.26
C ALA A 174 -4.49 10.23 2.09
N ALA A 175 -4.95 9.71 3.23
CA ALA A 175 -5.97 8.69 3.33
C ALA A 175 -7.37 9.34 3.34
N THR A 176 -7.78 9.90 2.20
CA THR A 176 -9.08 10.58 2.07
C THR A 176 -10.16 9.55 1.81
N PHE A 177 -11.05 9.35 2.79
CA PHE A 177 -12.20 8.47 2.63
C PHE A 177 -13.19 9.04 1.61
N ARG A 178 -13.66 8.19 0.70
CA ARG A 178 -14.65 8.49 -0.33
C ARG A 178 -15.88 7.58 -0.16
N PRO A 179 -16.98 8.10 0.42
CA PRO A 179 -18.17 7.31 0.74
C PRO A 179 -18.98 6.88 -0.49
N GLU A 180 -18.73 7.46 -1.66
CA GLU A 180 -19.40 7.12 -2.93
C GLU A 180 -18.86 5.83 -3.55
N VAL A 181 -17.69 5.37 -3.09
CA VAL A 181 -17.06 4.15 -3.57
C VAL A 181 -17.43 3.03 -2.62
N ASP A 182 -18.34 2.17 -3.10
CA ASP A 182 -18.69 0.94 -2.42
C ASP A 182 -17.46 0.02 -2.43
N ASP A 183 -17.08 -0.52 -1.27
CA ASP A 183 -16.07 -1.57 -1.23
C ASP A 183 -16.71 -2.83 -1.76
N ARG A 184 -16.81 -2.94 -3.09
CA ARG A 184 -17.12 -4.21 -3.71
C ARG A 184 -15.96 -5.16 -3.43
N GLU A 185 -16.09 -5.85 -2.31
CA GLU A 185 -15.43 -7.11 -2.05
C GLU A 185 -15.82 -8.06 -3.19
N GLN A 186 -14.80 -8.58 -3.87
CA GLN A 186 -14.89 -9.87 -4.54
C GLN A 186 -15.22 -10.91 -3.46
N SER A 187 -16.50 -11.13 -3.19
CA SER A 187 -16.96 -12.37 -2.61
C SER A 187 -16.68 -13.49 -3.61
N ASP A 188 -16.14 -14.60 -3.12
CA ASP A 188 -15.96 -15.87 -3.81
C ASP A 188 -16.84 -16.11 -5.06
N SER A 189 -16.19 -16.31 -6.20
CA SER A 189 -16.73 -17.21 -7.24
C SER A 189 -15.60 -18.10 -7.76
N LYS A 190 -15.11 -18.99 -6.88
CA LYS A 190 -14.44 -20.20 -7.30
C LYS A 190 -15.51 -21.30 -7.44
N GLY A 191 -15.93 -21.54 -8.67
CA GLY A 191 -16.31 -22.86 -9.20
C GLY A 191 -17.59 -23.54 -8.71
N ALA A 192 -18.55 -23.68 -9.63
CA ALA A 192 -19.54 -24.76 -9.83
C ALA A 192 -20.70 -24.12 -10.62
N ASP A 193 -21.28 -24.64 -11.70
CA ASP A 193 -21.13 -25.83 -12.52
C ASP A 193 -21.97 -25.57 -13.79
N ASP A 194 -21.80 -26.45 -14.77
CA ASP A 194 -22.79 -26.79 -15.80
C ASP A 194 -22.77 -26.01 -17.14
N HIS A 195 -21.87 -26.45 -18.02
CA HIS A 195 -22.20 -26.51 -19.45
C HIS A 195 -22.20 -27.95 -19.94
N GLY A 196 -23.18 -28.72 -19.46
CA GLY A 196 -23.78 -29.82 -20.20
C GLY A 196 -24.90 -29.34 -21.13
N HIS A 197 -24.71 -29.62 -22.43
CA HIS A 197 -25.72 -29.82 -23.49
C HIS A 197 -26.73 -28.71 -23.85
N ARG A 198 -26.61 -28.21 -25.09
CA ARG A 198 -27.48 -28.61 -26.21
C ARG A 198 -26.81 -28.38 -27.55
#